data_AF-A0A562GZI2-F1
#
_entry.id   AF-A0A562GZI2-F1
#
_cell.length_a   1.000
_cell.length_b   1.000
_cell.length_c   1.000
_cell.angle_alpha   90.00
_cell.angle_beta   90.00
_cell.angle_gamma   90.00
#
_symmetry.space_group_name_H-M   'P 1'
#
loop_
_entity.id
_entity.type
_entity.pdbx_description
1 polymer ?
#
loop_
_entity_poly.entity_id
_entity_poly.type
_entity_poly.pdbx_seq_one_letter_code
_entity_poly.pdbx_strand_id
1 'polypeptide(L)'
;MTLSQQIITIAMVVLGTMLTRFLAFVAFPPGRPTPKYVQFLGALLPSAVLGLLVIFCFKNVKFHTGSHGVPELMAAAVVALLHIWKKNMLFSIVGGTLVFMVLVQTVF
;
A
#
# COMPACT_ATOMS: atom_id res chain seq x y z
N MET A 1 16.82 7.17 20.04
CA MET A 1 17.16 5.73 19.95
C MET A 1 18.67 5.61 20.02
N THR A 2 19.21 4.88 20.99
CA THR A 2 20.65 4.61 21.04
C THR A 2 21.03 3.61 19.94
N LEU A 3 22.30 3.61 19.51
CA LEU A 3 22.78 2.64 18.51
C LEU A 3 22.50 1.19 18.91
N SER A 4 22.63 0.88 20.21
CA SER A 4 22.30 -0.44 20.77
C SER A 4 20.82 -0.81 20.58
N GLN A 5 19.90 0.11 20.85
CA GLN A 5 18.46 -0.12 20.65
C GLN A 5 18.12 -0.34 19.17
N GLN A 6 18.75 0.42 18.27
CA GLN A 6 18.53 0.29 16.83
C GLN A 6 18.99 -1.08 16.31
N ILE A 7 20.17 -1.54 16.73
CA ILE A 7 20.70 -2.87 16.37
C ILE A 7 19.77 -3.98 16.86
N ILE A 8 19.34 -3.92 18.12
CA ILE A 8 18.43 -4.92 18.70
C ILE A 8 17.09 -4.94 17.94
N THR A 9 16.54 -3.77 17.61
CA THR A 9 15.27 -3.67 16.88
C THR A 9 15.39 -4.28 15.49
N ILE A 10 16.46 -3.95 14.75
CA ILE A 10 16.71 -4.52 13.42
C ILE A 10 16.88 -6.04 13.51
N ALA A 11 17.66 -6.52 14.48
CA ALA A 11 17.87 -7.95 14.68
C ALA A 11 16.55 -8.69 14.94
N MET A 12 15.67 -8.14 15.78
CA MET A 12 14.35 -8.72 16.05
C MET A 12 13.44 -8.73 14.82
N VAL A 13 13.45 -7.66 14.01
CA VAL A 13 12.68 -7.60 12.74
C VAL A 13 13.19 -8.65 11.75
N VAL A 14 14.51 -8.79 11.61
CA VAL A 14 15.15 -9.79 10.74
C VAL A 14 14.80 -11.20 11.21
N LEU A 15 14.91 -11.48 12.50
CA LEU A 15 14.53 -12.78 13.06
C LEU A 15 13.05 -13.09 12.81
N GLY A 16 12.15 -12.14 13.03
CA GLY A 16 10.72 -12.32 12.78
C GLY A 16 10.38 -12.56 11.31
N THR A 17 10.98 -11.78 10.40
CA THR A 17 10.79 -11.96 8.94
C THR A 17 11.36 -13.28 8.43
N MET A 18 12.54 -13.67 8.91
CA MET A 18 13.12 -14.96 8.56
C MET A 18 12.27 -16.10 9.10
N LEU A 19 11.87 -16.05 10.37
CA LEU A 19 11.06 -17.10 10.99
C LEU A 19 9.73 -17.31 10.25
N THR A 20 9.00 -16.22 9.95
CA THR A 20 7.72 -16.30 9.21
C THR A 20 7.90 -16.86 7.80
N ARG A 21 8.98 -16.48 7.10
CA ARG A 21 9.29 -17.00 5.76
C ARG A 21 9.70 -18.47 5.79
N PHE A 22 10.58 -18.86 6.71
CA PHE A 22 11.00 -20.27 6.88
C PHE A 22 9.83 -21.16 7.32
N LEU A 23 8.95 -20.67 8.20
CA LEU A 23 7.75 -21.40 8.62
C LEU A 23 6.84 -21.72 7.43
N ALA A 24 6.66 -20.76 6.51
CA ALA A 24 5.88 -20.98 5.29
C ALA A 24 6.53 -22.05 4.39
N PHE A 25 7.86 -22.05 4.25
CA PHE A 25 8.55 -23.07 3.46
C PHE A 25 8.51 -24.47 4.09
N VAL A 26 8.60 -24.57 5.42
CA VAL A 26 8.48 -25.85 6.14
C VAL A 26 7.04 -26.37 6.09
N ALA A 27 6.04 -25.50 6.24
CA ALA A 27 4.63 -25.85 6.16
C ALA A 27 4.17 -26.22 4.73
N PHE A 28 4.79 -25.61 3.70
CA PHE A 28 4.47 -25.85 2.29
C PHE A 28 5.71 -26.31 1.51
N PRO A 29 6.15 -27.57 1.69
CA PRO A 29 7.34 -28.08 1.01
C PRO A 29 7.17 -28.18 -0.51
N PRO A 30 8.24 -27.96 -1.29
CA PRO A 30 8.22 -28.06 -2.75
C PRO A 30 7.87 -29.49 -3.18
N GLY A 31 6.82 -29.64 -4.00
CA GLY A 31 6.34 -30.94 -4.50
C GLY A 31 4.96 -31.38 -3.99
N ARG A 32 4.37 -30.66 -3.02
CA ARG A 32 2.96 -30.80 -2.64
C ARG A 32 2.15 -29.64 -3.25
N PRO A 33 0.96 -29.88 -3.83
CA PRO A 33 0.08 -28.77 -4.22
C PRO A 33 -0.29 -27.98 -2.96
N THR A 34 -0.12 -26.66 -3.01
CA THR A 34 -0.56 -25.78 -1.91
C THR A 34 -2.07 -25.95 -1.69
N PRO A 35 -2.57 -25.92 -0.44
CA PRO A 35 -3.98 -26.13 -0.17
C PRO A 35 -4.84 -25.12 -0.92
N LYS A 36 -6.00 -25.56 -1.44
CA LYS A 36 -6.93 -24.69 -2.19
C LYS A 36 -7.30 -23.42 -1.43
N TYR A 37 -7.41 -23.51 -0.10
CA TYR A 37 -7.70 -22.36 0.76
C TYR A 37 -6.59 -21.30 0.72
N VAL A 38 -5.31 -21.70 0.72
CA VAL A 38 -4.17 -20.78 0.67
C VAL A 38 -4.08 -20.10 -0.70
N GLN A 39 -4.34 -20.83 -1.79
CA GLN A 39 -4.39 -20.26 -3.14
C GLN A 39 -5.54 -19.27 -3.29
N PHE A 40 -6.71 -19.62 -2.76
CA PHE A 40 -7.88 -18.75 -2.74
C PHE A 40 -7.61 -17.46 -1.97
N LEU A 41 -7.03 -17.58 -0.77
CA LEU A 41 -6.66 -16.42 0.03
C LEU A 41 -5.60 -15.57 -0.69
N GLY A 42 -4.59 -16.18 -1.30
CA GLY A 42 -3.58 -15.50 -2.10
C GLY A 42 -4.12 -14.80 -3.36
N ALA A 43 -5.22 -15.29 -3.93
CA ALA A 43 -5.89 -14.62 -5.06
C ALA A 43 -6.76 -13.44 -4.60
N LEU A 44 -7.39 -13.52 -3.42
CA LEU A 44 -8.31 -12.50 -2.91
C LEU A 44 -7.62 -11.39 -2.11
N LEU A 45 -6.59 -11.73 -1.34
CA LEU A 45 -5.84 -10.80 -0.49
C LEU A 45 -5.33 -9.58 -1.26
N PRO A 46 -4.68 -9.72 -2.44
CA PRO A 46 -4.17 -8.57 -3.18
C PRO A 46 -5.28 -7.57 -3.52
N SER A 47 -6.43 -8.07 -4.00
CA SER A 47 -7.57 -7.22 -4.34
C SER A 47 -8.17 -6.55 -3.11
N ALA A 48 -8.30 -7.27 -2.00
CA ALA A 48 -8.85 -6.73 -0.75
C ALA A 48 -7.93 -5.68 -0.13
N VAL A 49 -6.61 -5.92 -0.12
CA VAL A 49 -5.60 -5.00 0.42
C VAL A 49 -5.53 -3.72 -0.41
N LEU A 50 -5.61 -3.81 -1.74
CA LEU A 50 -5.68 -2.62 -2.59
C LEU A 50 -6.91 -1.77 -2.28
N GLY A 51 -8.08 -2.38 -2.09
CA GLY A 51 -9.29 -1.66 -1.66
C GLY A 51 -9.13 -1.01 -0.28
N LEU A 52 -8.54 -1.74 0.68
CA LEU A 52 -8.27 -1.23 2.02
C LEU A 52 -7.31 -0.03 1.98
N LEU A 53 -6.25 -0.09 1.17
CA LEU A 53 -5.29 1.01 1.00
C LEU A 53 -5.98 2.28 0.51
N VAL A 54 -6.88 2.16 -0.47
CA VAL A 54 -7.69 3.30 -0.95
C VAL A 54 -8.50 3.90 0.20
N ILE A 55 -9.21 3.07 0.98
CA ILE A 55 -10.00 3.55 2.13
C ILE A 55 -9.09 4.22 3.18
N PHE A 56 -7.92 3.66 3.45
CA PHE A 56 -6.98 4.21 4.42
C PHE A 56 -6.38 5.55 3.99
N CYS A 57 -6.16 5.77 2.70
CA CYS A 57 -5.78 7.08 2.18
C CYS A 57 -6.82 8.14 2.53
N PHE A 58 -8.11 7.79 2.54
CA PHE A 58 -9.20 8.72 2.92
C PHE A 58 -9.50 8.76 4.42
N LYS A 59 -9.07 7.76 5.20
CA LYS A 59 -9.42 7.63 6.62
C LYS A 59 -8.90 8.78 7.50
N ASN A 60 -7.71 9.31 7.19
CA ASN A 60 -7.09 10.39 7.98
C ASN A 60 -7.38 11.78 7.43
N VAL A 61 -8.24 11.87 6.41
CA VAL A 61 -8.56 13.14 5.76
C VAL A 61 -9.45 13.95 6.69
N LYS A 62 -8.90 15.03 7.23
CA LYS A 62 -9.62 15.95 8.11
C LYS A 62 -10.50 16.87 7.26
N PHE A 63 -11.73 16.44 6.99
CA PHE A 63 -12.73 17.24 6.28
C PHE A 63 -13.12 18.55 6.99
N HIS A 64 -12.76 18.72 8.27
CA HIS A 64 -13.33 19.74 9.15
C HIS A 64 -12.32 20.79 9.66
N THR A 65 -11.09 20.84 9.15
CA THR A 65 -10.11 21.84 9.61
C THR A 65 -9.17 22.23 8.47
N GLY A 66 -9.56 23.27 7.73
CA GLY A 66 -8.75 23.99 6.73
C GLY A 66 -8.41 23.17 5.48
N SER A 67 -8.96 23.53 4.33
CA SER A 67 -8.36 23.42 2.98
C SER A 67 -7.67 22.12 2.50
N HIS A 68 -7.65 21.01 3.25
CA HIS A 68 -6.82 19.85 2.90
C HIS A 68 -7.60 18.64 2.36
N GLY A 69 -8.93 18.57 2.55
CA GLY A 69 -9.74 17.44 2.06
C GLY A 69 -10.19 17.52 0.60
N VAL A 70 -10.29 18.73 0.04
CA VAL A 70 -10.64 18.96 -1.38
C VAL A 70 -9.54 18.49 -2.35
N PRO A 71 -8.23 18.76 -2.11
CA PRO A 71 -7.19 18.35 -3.05
C PRO A 71 -6.99 16.83 -3.11
N GLU A 72 -7.20 16.10 -2.02
CA GLU A 72 -7.10 14.64 -2.00
C GLU A 72 -8.21 13.97 -2.82
N LEU A 73 -9.44 14.47 -2.73
CA LEU A 73 -10.56 13.99 -3.55
C LEU A 73 -10.38 14.32 -5.03
N MET A 74 -9.93 15.54 -5.36
CA MET A 74 -9.64 15.94 -6.74
C MET A 74 -8.48 15.13 -7.34
N ALA A 75 -7.39 14.95 -6.60
CA ALA A 75 -6.25 14.15 -7.07
C ALA A 75 -6.66 12.69 -7.29
N ALA A 76 -7.45 12.10 -6.39
CA ALA A 76 -7.96 10.75 -6.57
C ALA A 76 -8.89 10.62 -7.79
N ALA A 77 -9.76 11.61 -8.03
CA ALA A 77 -10.62 11.64 -9.21
C ALA A 77 -9.80 11.76 -10.51
N VAL A 78 -8.77 12.59 -10.51
CA VAL A 78 -7.85 12.73 -11.66
C VAL A 78 -7.09 11.43 -11.89
N VAL A 79 -6.58 10.76 -10.85
CA VAL A 79 -5.93 9.44 -10.96
C VAL A 79 -6.89 8.41 -11.56
N ALA A 80 -8.14 8.35 -11.08
CA ALA A 80 -9.14 7.43 -11.60
C ALA A 80 -9.40 7.66 -13.09
N LEU A 81 -9.59 8.93 -13.50
CA LEU A 81 -9.75 9.32 -14.90
C LEU A 81 -8.54 8.92 -15.76
N LEU A 82 -7.32 9.22 -15.29
CA LEU A 82 -6.07 8.91 -15.99
C LEU A 82 -5.85 7.40 -16.14
N HIS A 83 -6.22 6.63 -15.11
CA HIS A 83 -6.10 5.19 -15.10
C HIS A 83 -7.04 4.54 -16.11
N ILE A 84 -8.29 5.00 -16.18
CA ILE A 84 -9.30 4.51 -17.14
C ILE A 84 -8.86 4.80 -18.57
N TRP A 85 -8.27 5.97 -18.82
CA TRP A 85 -7.90 6.39 -20.16
C TRP A 85 -6.64 5.69 -20.69
N LYS A 86 -5.58 5.57 -19.86
CA LYS A 86 -4.29 5.08 -20.34
C LYS A 86 -3.99 3.61 -20.00
N LYS A 87 -4.73 2.98 -19.08
CA LYS A 87 -4.52 1.60 -18.59
C LYS A 87 -3.05 1.26 -18.23
N ASN A 88 -2.23 2.26 -17.93
CA ASN A 88 -0.80 2.11 -17.67
C ASN A 88 -0.47 2.59 -16.25
N MET A 89 -0.05 1.64 -15.39
CA MET A 89 0.20 1.90 -13.95
C MET A 89 1.19 3.04 -13.73
N LEU A 90 2.33 3.05 -14.44
CA LEU A 90 3.38 4.06 -14.21
C LEU A 90 2.87 5.48 -14.46
N PHE A 91 2.06 5.65 -15.51
CA PHE A 91 1.52 6.96 -15.86
C PHE A 91 0.44 7.43 -14.87
N SER A 92 -0.33 6.49 -14.33
CA SER A 92 -1.34 6.76 -13.30
C SER A 92 -0.72 7.16 -11.96
N ILE A 93 0.41 6.55 -11.59
CA ILE A 93 1.15 6.88 -10.36
C ILE A 93 1.78 8.27 -10.50
N VAL A 94 2.60 8.46 -11.54
CA VAL A 94 3.33 9.73 -11.74
C VAL A 94 2.38 10.90 -11.96
N GLY A 95 1.33 10.71 -12.78
CA GLY A 95 0.32 11.74 -13.03
C GLY A 95 -0.44 12.10 -11.76
N GLY A 96 -0.84 11.10 -10.96
CA GLY A 96 -1.49 11.33 -9.68
C GLY A 96 -0.65 12.10 -8.68
N THR A 97 0.60 11.69 -8.52
CA THR A 97 1.54 12.34 -7.61
C THR A 97 1.84 13.77 -8.02
N LEU A 98 2.06 14.03 -9.32
CA LEU A 98 2.28 15.39 -9.82
C LEU A 98 1.09 16.30 -9.58
N VAL A 99 -0.13 15.83 -9.91
CA VAL A 99 -1.35 16.60 -9.69
C VAL A 99 -1.54 16.89 -8.21
N PHE A 100 -1.34 15.88 -7.35
CA PHE A 100 -1.41 16.07 -5.90
C PHE A 100 -0.40 17.09 -5.39
N MET A 101 0.87 16.98 -5.79
CA MET A 101 1.93 17.91 -5.37
C MET A 101 1.66 19.34 -5.84
N VAL A 102 1.22 19.53 -7.09
CA VAL A 102 0.88 20.86 -7.61
C VAL A 102 -0.27 21.45 -6.82
N LEU A 103 -1.33 20.67 -6.56
CA LEU A 103 -2.52 21.15 -5.87
C LEU A 103 -2.23 21.52 -4.41
N VAL A 104 -1.40 20.72 -3.72
CA VAL A 104 -0.94 21.01 -2.35
C VAL A 104 -0.01 22.21 -2.31
N GLN A 105 0.86 22.43 -3.29
CA GLN A 105 1.88 23.48 -3.22
C GLN A 105 1.41 24.84 -3.76
N THR A 106 0.40 24.88 -4.64
CA THR A 106 -0.02 26.12 -5.33
C THR A 106 -1.37 26.64 -4.90
N VAL A 107 -2.26 25.79 -4.38
CA VAL A 107 -3.65 26.16 -4.05
C VAL A 107 -3.89 26.19 -2.54
N PHE A 108 -3.08 25.47 -1.74
CA PHE A 108 -3.30 25.26 -0.31
C PHE A 108 -2.07 25.54 0.55
#